data_AF-A0A9N9R9J6-F1
#
_entry.id   AF-A0A9N9R9J6-F1
#
_cell.length_a   1.000
_cell.length_b   1.000
_cell.length_c   1.000
_cell.angle_alpha   90.00
_cell.angle_beta   90.00
_cell.angle_gamma   90.00
#
_symmetry.space_group_name_H-M   'P 1'
#
loop_
_entity.id
_entity.type
_entity.pdbx_description
1 polymer ?
#
loop_
_entity_poly.entity_id
_entity_poly.type
_entity_poly.pdbx_seq_one_letter_code
_entity_poly.pdbx_strand_id
1 'polypeptide(L)'
;MIAGTWITAFDTTILVTMVFFRAEFELLRIDSVDIFGTENAQVPDEIALKRLKECHKRHVELIKYANLFDDSLSLIMFLYALVCSLVLCLTAYQMTSMDLSRAPYESIWWTRSVAHRKNLCMLTNQFSKIVRFSVGPFTTLTVATFIQFVTPYK
;
A
#
# COMPACT_ATOMS: atom_id res chain seq x y z
N MET A 1 -1.86 -12.09 12.52
CA MET A 1 -0.53 -11.80 13.11
C MET A 1 0.58 -11.68 12.06
N ILE A 2 0.63 -12.56 11.05
CA ILE A 2 1.76 -12.56 10.08
C ILE A 2 1.53 -11.55 8.94
N ALA A 3 0.26 -11.27 8.66
CA ALA A 3 -0.18 -10.64 7.43
C ALA A 3 -0.31 -9.09 7.47
N GLY A 4 0.18 -8.39 8.47
CA GLY A 4 0.29 -6.92 8.39
C GLY A 4 1.71 -6.43 8.44
N THR A 5 2.49 -7.09 9.30
CA THR A 5 3.93 -6.90 9.44
C THR A 5 4.68 -7.02 8.12
N TRP A 6 4.31 -7.97 7.26
CA TRP A 6 4.96 -8.15 5.95
C TRP A 6 4.71 -6.99 4.96
N ILE A 7 3.53 -6.36 4.95
CA ILE A 7 3.19 -5.23 4.07
C ILE A 7 3.94 -4.00 4.57
N THR A 8 3.85 -3.72 5.87
CA THR A 8 4.57 -2.59 6.47
C THR A 8 6.09 -2.76 6.36
N ALA A 9 6.61 -3.99 6.46
CA ALA A 9 8.03 -4.27 6.25
C ALA A 9 8.45 -4.05 4.80
N PHE A 10 7.62 -4.46 3.84
CA PHE A 10 7.84 -4.22 2.42
C PHE A 10 7.83 -2.72 2.10
N ASP A 11 6.80 -1.99 2.55
CA ASP A 11 6.70 -0.54 2.39
C ASP A 11 7.92 0.18 2.99
N THR A 12 8.35 -0.22 4.19
CA THR A 12 9.54 0.33 4.85
C THR A 12 10.81 0.05 4.02
N THR A 13 10.94 -1.16 3.48
CA THR A 13 12.12 -1.55 2.67
C THR A 13 12.19 -0.76 1.37
N ILE A 14 11.05 -0.53 0.70
CA ILE A 14 10.99 0.34 -0.48
C ILE A 14 11.43 1.75 -0.12
N LEU A 15 10.87 2.30 0.95
CA LEU A 15 11.11 3.68 1.37
C LEU A 15 12.58 3.91 1.73
N VAL A 16 13.20 2.97 2.45
CA VAL A 16 14.64 3.01 2.76
C VAL A 16 15.47 2.95 1.48
N THR A 17 15.14 2.06 0.54
CA THR A 17 15.87 1.93 -0.72
C THR A 17 15.73 3.17 -1.59
N MET A 18 14.55 3.78 -1.68
CA MET A 18 14.32 5.03 -2.38
C MET A 18 15.09 6.20 -1.77
N VAL A 19 15.13 6.29 -0.43
CA VAL A 19 15.91 7.32 0.28
C VAL A 19 17.41 7.13 0.02
N PHE A 20 17.90 5.90 -0.04
CA PHE A 20 19.28 5.59 -0.42
C PHE A 20 19.60 6.10 -1.83
N PHE A 21 18.79 5.76 -2.83
CA PHE A 21 18.98 6.27 -4.20
C PHE A 21 18.97 7.79 -4.25
N ARG A 22 18.05 8.44 -3.52
CA ARG A 22 17.99 9.90 -3.42
C ARG A 22 19.30 10.48 -2.86
N ALA A 23 19.85 9.88 -1.82
CA ALA A 23 21.10 10.32 -1.21
C ALA A 23 22.27 10.22 -2.19
N GLU A 24 22.37 9.10 -2.94
CA GLU A 24 23.39 8.92 -3.96
C GLU A 24 23.27 9.94 -5.11
N PHE A 25 22.05 10.25 -5.55
CA PHE A 25 21.82 11.30 -6.56
C PHE A 25 22.24 12.69 -6.05
N GLU A 26 21.97 13.02 -4.79
CA GLU A 26 22.42 14.29 -4.20
C GLU A 26 23.95 14.33 -4.05
N LEU A 27 24.59 13.23 -3.67
CA LEU A 27 26.05 13.16 -3.58
C LEU A 27 26.67 13.33 -4.98
N LEU A 28 26.12 12.67 -5.98
CA LEU A 28 26.53 12.84 -7.37
C LEU A 28 26.33 14.29 -7.85
N ARG A 29 25.24 14.96 -7.42
CA ARG A 29 24.98 16.37 -7.72
C ARG A 29 26.04 17.27 -7.09
N ILE A 30 26.39 17.04 -5.83
CA ILE A 30 27.44 17.79 -5.13
C ILE A 30 28.78 17.62 -5.85
N ASP A 31 29.15 16.38 -6.17
CA ASP A 31 30.39 16.08 -6.88
C ASP A 31 30.40 16.70 -8.30
N SER A 32 29.25 16.75 -8.96
CA SER A 32 29.09 17.36 -10.28
C SER A 32 29.32 18.88 -10.24
N VAL A 33 28.90 19.54 -9.17
CA VAL A 33 29.13 20.98 -8.96
C VAL A 33 30.59 21.26 -8.66
N ASP A 34 31.28 20.38 -7.92
CA ASP A 34 32.69 20.55 -7.53
C ASP A 34 33.70 20.00 -8.57
N ILE A 35 33.28 19.62 -9.78
CA ILE A 35 34.17 18.98 -10.78
C ILE A 35 35.41 19.83 -11.08
N PHE A 36 35.23 21.15 -11.25
CA PHE A 36 36.28 22.09 -11.62
C PHE A 36 36.86 22.86 -10.42
N GLY A 37 36.38 22.59 -9.20
CA GLY A 37 36.68 23.35 -7.99
C GLY A 37 35.90 24.66 -7.91
N THR A 38 36.44 25.61 -7.14
CA THR A 38 35.81 26.92 -6.90
C THR A 38 36.55 28.03 -7.66
N GLU A 39 35.93 29.20 -7.80
CA GLU A 39 36.56 30.38 -8.44
C GLU A 39 37.93 30.73 -7.83
N ASN A 40 38.13 30.44 -6.54
CA ASN A 40 39.36 30.74 -5.81
C ASN A 40 40.38 29.58 -5.82
N ALA A 41 39.99 28.38 -6.22
CA ALA A 41 40.83 27.17 -6.19
C ALA A 41 40.44 26.23 -7.34
N GLN A 42 40.91 26.55 -8.54
CA GLN A 42 40.68 25.73 -9.73
C GLN A 42 41.50 24.43 -9.70
N VAL A 43 40.88 23.36 -10.18
CA VAL A 43 41.48 22.03 -10.25
C VAL A 43 42.17 21.85 -11.61
N PRO A 44 43.37 21.25 -11.69
CA PRO A 44 44.04 20.94 -12.96
C PRO A 44 43.19 20.06 -13.88
N ASP A 45 43.28 20.28 -15.20
CA ASP A 45 42.48 19.58 -16.22
C ASP A 45 42.55 18.05 -16.13
N GLU A 46 43.71 17.49 -15.78
CA GLU A 46 43.88 16.04 -15.63
C GLU A 46 43.00 15.49 -14.49
N ILE A 47 42.94 16.21 -13.37
CA ILE A 47 42.14 15.83 -12.21
C ILE A 47 40.65 16.10 -12.50
N ALA A 48 40.31 17.21 -13.16
CA ALA A 48 38.93 17.50 -13.56
C ALA A 48 38.38 16.43 -14.51
N LEU A 49 39.18 15.98 -15.49
CA LEU A 49 38.79 14.90 -16.41
C LEU A 49 38.60 13.56 -15.69
N LYS A 50 39.44 13.27 -14.68
CA LYS A 50 39.28 12.08 -13.84
C LYS A 50 37.99 12.13 -13.02
N ARG A 51 37.71 13.27 -12.37
CA ARG A 51 36.45 13.51 -11.63
C ARG A 51 35.23 13.38 -12.52
N LEU A 52 35.27 13.95 -13.72
CA LEU A 52 34.19 13.88 -14.70
C LEU A 52 33.91 12.43 -15.14
N LYS A 53 34.95 11.65 -15.45
CA LYS A 53 34.80 10.22 -15.79
C LYS A 53 34.18 9.42 -14.65
N GLU A 54 34.62 9.64 -13.42
CA GLU A 54 34.08 8.95 -12.25
C GLU A 54 32.62 9.35 -11.99
N CYS A 55 32.29 10.63 -12.11
CA CYS A 55 30.92 11.13 -12.02
C CYS A 55 30.01 10.48 -13.08
N HIS A 56 30.46 10.44 -14.34
CA HIS A 56 29.71 9.80 -15.41
C HIS A 56 29.50 8.31 -15.16
N LYS A 57 30.55 7.59 -14.76
CA LYS A 57 30.48 6.16 -14.44
C LYS A 57 29.47 5.88 -13.33
N ARG A 58 29.56 6.60 -12.21
CA ARG A 58 28.62 6.45 -11.09
C ARG A 58 27.19 6.77 -11.49
N HIS A 59 26.96 7.82 -12.28
CA HIS A 59 25.63 8.14 -12.79
C HIS A 59 25.01 6.97 -13.57
N VAL A 60 25.77 6.39 -14.51
CA VAL A 60 25.31 5.28 -15.34
C VAL A 60 25.03 4.03 -14.49
N GLU A 61 25.90 3.73 -13.53
CA GLU A 61 25.69 2.62 -12.59
C GLU A 61 24.44 2.84 -11.73
N LEU A 62 24.24 4.06 -11.20
CA LEU A 62 23.08 4.39 -10.37
C LEU A 62 21.76 4.26 -11.14
N ILE A 63 21.71 4.78 -12.37
CA ILE A 63 20.55 4.66 -13.26
C ILE A 63 20.24 3.19 -13.55
N LYS A 64 21.27 2.37 -13.78
CA LYS A 64 21.08 0.94 -14.02
C LYS A 64 20.43 0.24 -12.81
N TYR A 65 20.90 0.52 -11.60
CA TYR A 65 20.32 -0.06 -10.39
C TYR A 65 18.90 0.47 -10.10
N ALA A 66 18.65 1.76 -10.35
CA ALA A 66 17.32 2.35 -10.20
C ALA A 66 16.29 1.70 -11.15
N ASN A 67 16.67 1.45 -12.41
CA ASN A 67 15.79 0.77 -13.37
C ASN A 67 15.51 -0.68 -12.97
N LEU A 68 16.54 -1.43 -12.53
CA LEU A 68 16.34 -2.80 -12.03
C LEU A 68 15.39 -2.83 -10.81
N PHE A 69 15.49 -1.83 -9.94
CA PHE A 69 14.59 -1.68 -8.80
C PHE A 69 13.16 -1.35 -9.26
N ASP A 70 12.99 -0.40 -10.18
CA ASP A 70 11.68 -0.02 -10.74
C ASP A 70 10.98 -1.21 -11.41
N ASP A 71 11.69 -1.98 -12.24
CA ASP A 71 11.17 -3.19 -12.88
C ASP A 71 10.68 -4.21 -11.84
N SER A 72 11.42 -4.38 -10.73
CA SER A 72 11.03 -5.29 -9.65
C SER A 72 9.81 -4.79 -8.87
N LEU A 73 9.72 -3.47 -8.64
CA LEU A 73 8.63 -2.86 -7.91
C LEU A 73 7.34 -2.79 -8.72
N SER A 74 7.43 -2.57 -10.03
CA SER A 74 6.27 -2.43 -10.93
C SER A 74 5.32 -3.63 -10.80
N LEU A 75 5.87 -4.85 -10.80
CA LEU A 75 5.10 -6.07 -10.61
C LEU A 75 4.40 -6.12 -9.23
N ILE A 76 5.13 -5.77 -8.18
CA ILE A 76 4.62 -5.88 -6.80
C ILE A 76 3.56 -4.81 -6.55
N MET A 77 3.78 -3.58 -7.01
CA MET A 77 2.83 -2.48 -6.90
C MET A 77 1.53 -2.76 -7.67
N PHE A 78 1.61 -3.41 -8.83
CA PHE A 78 0.42 -3.85 -9.57
C PHE A 78 -0.41 -4.86 -8.78
N LEU A 79 0.23 -5.88 -8.22
CA LEU A 79 -0.45 -6.88 -7.39
C LEU A 79 -1.05 -6.25 -6.13
N TYR A 80 -0.32 -5.34 -5.50
CA TYR A 80 -0.80 -4.58 -4.34
C TYR A 80 -2.07 -3.80 -4.67
N ALA A 81 -2.10 -3.06 -5.79
CA ALA A 81 -3.27 -2.30 -6.23
C ALA A 81 -4.49 -3.20 -6.50
N LEU A 82 -4.29 -4.38 -7.10
CA LEU A 82 -5.36 -5.35 -7.37
C LEU A 82 -5.94 -5.91 -6.06
N VAL A 83 -5.09 -6.31 -5.12
CA VAL A 83 -5.51 -6.82 -3.81
C VAL A 83 -6.25 -5.74 -3.02
N CYS A 84 -5.71 -4.52 -2.98
CA CYS A 84 -6.36 -3.38 -2.32
C CYS A 84 -7.75 -3.12 -2.92
N SER A 85 -7.88 -3.13 -4.25
CA SER A 85 -9.17 -2.92 -4.92
C SER A 85 -10.21 -3.98 -4.54
N LEU A 86 -9.83 -5.26 -4.55
CA LEU A 86 -10.71 -6.36 -4.14
C LEU A 86 -11.15 -6.21 -2.69
N VAL A 87 -10.22 -5.90 -1.80
CA VAL A 87 -10.52 -5.75 -0.38
C VAL A 87 -11.43 -4.55 -0.14
N LEU A 88 -11.21 -3.42 -0.82
CA LEU A 88 -12.09 -2.25 -0.74
C LEU A 88 -13.50 -2.57 -1.22
N CYS A 89 -13.64 -3.27 -2.35
CA CYS A 89 -14.94 -3.71 -2.86
C CYS A 89 -15.67 -4.65 -1.89
N LEU A 90 -14.96 -5.62 -1.32
CA LEU A 90 -15.53 -6.54 -0.34
C LEU A 90 -15.92 -5.83 0.96
N THR A 91 -15.12 -4.86 1.38
CA THR A 91 -15.41 -4.01 2.55
C THR A 91 -16.67 -3.20 2.33
N ALA A 92 -16.80 -2.55 1.17
CA ALA A 92 -18.01 -1.80 0.82
C ALA A 92 -19.24 -2.71 0.77
N TYR A 93 -19.14 -3.90 0.15
CA TYR A 93 -20.22 -4.88 0.14
C TYR A 93 -20.62 -5.31 1.56
N GLN A 94 -19.65 -5.55 2.44
CA GLN A 94 -19.91 -5.94 3.82
C GLN A 94 -20.62 -4.84 4.60
N MET A 95 -20.19 -3.59 4.46
CA MET A 95 -20.88 -2.46 5.09
C MET A 95 -22.33 -2.37 4.62
N THR A 96 -22.58 -2.41 3.32
CA THR A 96 -23.96 -2.40 2.78
C THR A 96 -24.80 -3.56 3.27
N SER A 97 -24.22 -4.76 3.42
CA SER A 97 -24.94 -5.93 3.94
C SER A 97 -25.29 -5.79 5.44
N MET A 98 -24.39 -5.17 6.21
CA MET A 98 -24.64 -4.85 7.62
C MET A 98 -25.73 -3.79 7.75
N ASP A 99 -25.72 -2.77 6.89
CA ASP A 99 -26.77 -1.74 6.86
C ASP A 99 -28.12 -2.33 6.46
N LEU A 100 -28.15 -3.26 5.50
CA LEU A 100 -29.37 -3.99 5.12
C LEU A 100 -29.98 -4.76 6.30
N SER A 101 -29.14 -5.36 7.16
CA SER A 101 -29.62 -6.05 8.37
C SER A 101 -30.22 -5.08 9.41
N ARG A 102 -29.84 -3.80 9.38
CA ARG A 102 -30.32 -2.76 10.29
C ARG A 102 -31.54 -2.01 9.75
N ALA A 103 -31.71 -1.95 8.44
CA ALA A 103 -32.79 -1.23 7.76
C ALA A 103 -34.22 -1.53 8.30
N PRO A 104 -34.60 -2.79 8.66
CA PRO A 104 -35.90 -3.07 9.26
C PRO A 104 -36.18 -2.27 10.55
N TYR A 105 -35.15 -1.97 11.33
CA TYR A 105 -35.26 -1.23 12.60
C TYR A 105 -35.39 0.29 12.43
N GLU A 106 -34.99 0.82 11.27
CA GLU A 106 -35.16 2.24 10.92
C GLU A 106 -36.62 2.57 10.54
N SER A 107 -37.45 1.55 10.30
CA SER A 107 -38.88 1.72 10.07
C SER A 107 -39.66 2.01 11.35
N ILE A 108 -40.91 2.50 11.25
CA ILE A 108 -41.83 2.72 12.38
C ILE A 108 -42.41 1.41 12.96
N TRP A 109 -41.60 0.35 13.09
CA TRP A 109 -42.03 -1.01 13.45
C TRP A 109 -42.75 -1.11 14.80
N TRP A 110 -42.43 -0.23 15.75
CA TRP A 110 -43.06 -0.17 17.07
C TRP A 110 -44.54 0.21 17.02
N THR A 111 -45.03 0.78 15.92
CA THR A 111 -46.45 1.17 15.77
C THR A 111 -47.36 0.00 15.35
N ARG A 112 -46.80 -1.14 14.92
CA ARG A 112 -47.57 -2.26 14.35
C ARG A 112 -47.84 -3.37 15.36
N SER A 113 -48.83 -4.22 15.06
CA SER A 113 -49.27 -5.34 15.89
C SER A 113 -48.22 -6.44 16.06
N VAL A 114 -48.36 -7.28 17.10
CA VAL A 114 -47.40 -8.34 17.44
C VAL A 114 -47.15 -9.32 16.29
N ALA A 115 -48.16 -9.61 15.46
CA ALA A 115 -48.01 -10.47 14.29
C ALA A 115 -47.04 -9.89 13.25
N HIS A 116 -47.13 -8.59 12.95
CA HIS A 116 -46.22 -7.92 12.02
C HIS A 116 -44.80 -7.83 12.56
N ARG A 117 -44.63 -7.63 13.88
CA ARG A 117 -43.31 -7.60 14.52
C ARG A 117 -42.60 -8.95 14.46
N LYS A 118 -43.33 -10.08 14.56
CA LYS A 118 -42.77 -11.43 14.37
C LYS A 118 -42.23 -11.62 12.96
N ASN A 119 -42.99 -11.22 11.94
CA ASN A 119 -42.57 -11.30 10.55
C ASN A 119 -41.33 -10.43 10.27
N LEU A 120 -41.25 -9.25 10.87
CA LEU A 120 -40.08 -8.37 10.79
C LEU A 120 -38.82 -9.01 11.40
N CYS A 121 -38.96 -9.69 12.55
CA CYS A 121 -37.85 -10.40 13.19
C CYS A 121 -37.36 -11.58 12.33
N MET A 122 -38.28 -12.30 11.68
CA MET A 122 -37.92 -13.36 10.72
C MET A 122 -37.17 -12.81 9.52
N LEU A 123 -37.62 -11.68 8.96
CA LEU A 123 -36.97 -11.00 7.83
C LEU A 123 -35.55 -10.53 8.20
N THR A 124 -35.41 -9.89 9.36
CA THR A 124 -34.11 -9.41 9.87
C THR A 124 -33.12 -10.56 10.04
N ASN A 125 -33.59 -11.72 10.53
CA ASN A 125 -32.76 -12.91 10.65
C ASN A 125 -32.31 -13.46 9.28
N GLN A 126 -33.12 -13.31 8.22
CA GLN A 126 -32.68 -13.65 6.87
C GLN A 126 -31.66 -12.65 6.32
N PHE A 127 -31.86 -11.34 6.54
CA PHE A 127 -30.91 -10.30 6.11
C PHE A 127 -29.56 -10.39 6.83
N SER A 128 -29.55 -10.97 8.03
CA SER A 128 -28.32 -11.21 8.79
C SER A 128 -27.45 -12.35 8.21
N LYS A 129 -27.94 -13.10 7.22
CA LYS A 129 -27.16 -14.12 6.52
C LYS A 129 -26.32 -13.49 5.41
N ILE A 130 -25.21 -12.87 5.81
CA ILE A 130 -24.24 -12.26 4.88
C ILE A 130 -23.49 -13.37 4.12
N VAL A 131 -23.37 -13.23 2.80
CA VAL A 131 -22.53 -14.09 1.97
C VAL A 131 -21.06 -13.82 2.31
N ARG A 132 -20.44 -14.80 2.98
CA ARG A 132 -19.01 -14.74 3.32
C ARG A 132 -18.20 -15.23 2.13
N PHE A 133 -17.45 -14.32 1.52
CA PHE A 133 -16.44 -14.68 0.52
C PHE A 133 -15.19 -15.20 1.23
N SER A 134 -14.81 -16.45 0.98
CA SER A 134 -13.60 -17.07 1.57
C SER A 134 -12.54 -17.36 0.51
N VAL A 135 -11.28 -17.08 0.83
CA VAL A 135 -10.14 -17.57 0.05
C VAL A 135 -9.86 -19.01 0.48
N GLY A 136 -10.58 -19.94 -0.14
CA GLY A 136 -10.47 -21.36 0.15
C GLY A 136 -10.71 -21.70 1.63
N PRO A 137 -10.10 -22.77 2.17
CA PRO A 137 -10.25 -23.17 3.57
C PRO A 137 -9.45 -22.29 4.56
N PHE A 138 -8.72 -21.29 4.07
CA PHE A 138 -7.68 -20.61 4.86
C PHE A 138 -8.19 -19.37 5.59
N THR A 139 -9.03 -18.54 4.95
CA THR A 139 -9.59 -17.36 5.61
C THR A 139 -10.81 -16.79 4.90
N THR A 140 -11.73 -16.21 5.66
CA THR A 140 -12.82 -15.40 5.11
C THR A 140 -12.30 -14.00 4.81
N LEU A 141 -12.57 -13.46 3.63
CA LEU A 141 -12.27 -12.08 3.29
C LEU A 141 -13.29 -11.18 4.00
N THR A 142 -12.85 -10.52 5.06
CA THR A 142 -13.65 -9.53 5.77
C THR A 142 -12.88 -8.25 6.04
N VAL A 143 -13.59 -7.17 6.35
CA VAL A 143 -13.00 -5.94 6.91
C VAL A 143 -12.15 -6.29 8.13
N ALA A 144 -12.58 -7.22 8.98
CA ALA A 144 -11.81 -7.66 10.13
C ALA A 144 -10.50 -8.35 9.72
N THR A 145 -10.52 -9.13 8.64
CA THR A 145 -9.31 -9.72 8.06
C THR A 145 -8.40 -8.61 7.55
N PHE A 146 -8.91 -7.63 6.79
CA PHE A 146 -8.13 -6.46 6.34
C PHE A 146 -7.58 -5.63 7.50
N ILE A 147 -8.35 -5.41 8.55
CA ILE A 147 -7.91 -4.76 9.78
C ILE A 147 -6.81 -5.60 10.46
N GLN A 148 -6.87 -6.93 10.42
CA GLN A 148 -5.75 -7.79 10.83
C GLN A 148 -4.55 -7.76 9.87
N PHE A 149 -4.77 -7.45 8.59
CA PHE A 149 -3.71 -7.13 7.62
C PHE A 149 -3.13 -5.73 7.86
N VAL A 150 -3.84 -4.77 8.48
CA VAL A 150 -3.38 -3.36 8.59
C VAL A 150 -2.97 -2.97 10.02
N THR A 151 -3.59 -3.56 11.04
CA THR A 151 -3.46 -3.14 12.44
C THR A 151 -3.21 -4.35 13.35
N PRO A 152 -2.10 -4.39 14.10
CA PRO A 152 -1.91 -5.36 15.16
C PRO A 152 -2.76 -4.91 16.35
N TYR A 153 -3.94 -5.50 16.54
CA TYR A 153 -4.60 -5.40 17.85
C TYR A 153 -3.87 -6.33 18.83
N LYS A 154 -3.55 -5.76 19.99
CA LYS A 154 -2.76 -6.32 21.10
C LYS A 154 -3.05 -7.79 21.42
#